data_AF-A0A2K3QII2-F1
#
_entry.id   AF-A0A2K3QII2-F1
#
_cell.length_a   1.000
_cell.length_b   1.000
_cell.length_c   1.000
_cell.angle_alpha   90.00
_cell.angle_beta   90.00
_cell.angle_gamma   90.00
#
_symmetry.space_group_name_H-M   'P 1'
#
loop_
_entity.id
_entity.type
_entity.pdbx_description
1 polymer ?
#
loop_
_entity_poly.entity_id
_entity_poly.type
_entity_poly.pdbx_seq_one_letter_code
_entity_poly.pdbx_strand_id
1 'polypeptide(L)' 'MATPIIHVVFFQFKSELAAEERREDGLTHAFVVEFQSQEDRDYYVRQDPAHNAFVENVLQKLVQARIMDFSPGVL' A
#
# COMPACT_ATOMS: atom_id res chain seq x y z
N MET A 1 17.98 18.43 -5.42
CA MET A 1 16.55 18.31 -5.02
C MET A 1 16.41 16.97 -4.33
N ALA A 2 15.61 16.87 -3.26
CA ALA A 2 15.35 15.57 -2.63
C ALA A 2 14.65 14.66 -3.64
N THR A 3 15.01 13.37 -3.64
CA THR A 3 14.40 12.40 -4.54
C THR A 3 13.10 11.91 -3.89
N PRO A 4 11.93 12.15 -4.48
CA PRO A 4 10.68 11.69 -3.89
C PRO A 4 10.61 10.17 -3.88
N ILE A 5 9.83 9.62 -2.94
CA ILE A 5 9.50 8.21 -2.86
C ILE A 5 8.02 8.04 -3.12
N ILE A 6 7.69 7.20 -4.11
CA ILE A 6 6.33 6.76 -4.36
C ILE A 6 6.12 5.45 -3.61
N HIS A 7 5.19 5.47 -2.66
CA HIS A 7 4.74 4.32 -1.89
C HIS A 7 3.42 3.82 -2.50
N VAL A 8 3.46 2.64 -3.13
CA VAL A 8 2.29 2.00 -3.72
C VAL A 8 1.92 0.76 -2.94
N VAL A 9 0.66 0.68 -2.50
CA VAL A 9 0.10 -0.48 -1.82
C VAL A 9 -1.01 -1.05 -2.68
N PHE A 10 -0.76 -2.18 -3.32
CA PHE A 10 -1.80 -2.98 -3.97
C PHE A 10 -2.42 -3.92 -2.95
N PHE A 11 -3.73 -4.07 -2.96
CA PHE A 11 -4.40 -4.97 -2.02
C PHE A 11 -5.70 -5.54 -2.55
N GLN A 12 -6.13 -6.61 -1.90
CA GLN A 12 -7.40 -7.27 -2.11
C GLN A 12 -8.16 -7.33 -0.79
N PHE A 13 -9.35 -6.74 -0.73
CA PHE A 13 -10.29 -7.00 0.36
C PHE A 13 -10.90 -8.40 0.22
N LYS A 14 -11.28 -8.99 1.36
CA LYS A 14 -12.08 -10.21 1.41
C LYS A 14 -13.32 -10.02 0.52
N SER A 15 -13.36 -10.73 -0.61
CA SER A 15 -14.48 -10.65 -1.54
C SER A 15 -15.61 -11.55 -1.07
N GLU A 16 -16.84 -11.13 -1.30
CA GLU A 16 -17.98 -12.04 -1.37
C GLU A 16 -18.07 -12.75 -2.73
N LEU A 17 -17.28 -12.30 -3.72
CA LEU A 17 -17.26 -12.81 -5.09
C LEU A 17 -16.78 -14.26 -5.19
N ALA A 18 -17.35 -14.99 -6.14
CA ALA A 18 -17.08 -16.39 -6.38
C ALA A 18 -15.67 -16.61 -6.96
N ALA A 19 -15.14 -17.82 -6.82
CA ALA A 19 -13.74 -18.12 -7.14
C ALA A 19 -13.40 -17.88 -8.62
N GLU A 20 -14.40 -18.01 -9.48
CA GLU A 20 -14.33 -17.90 -10.93
C GLU A 20 -14.24 -16.44 -11.42
N GLU A 21 -14.59 -15.46 -10.57
CA GLU A 21 -14.60 -14.02 -10.88
C GLU A 21 -13.30 -13.32 -10.42
N ARG A 22 -12.37 -14.04 -9.80
CA ARG A 22 -11.10 -13.49 -9.32
C ARG A 22 -10.09 -13.37 -10.49
N ARG A 23 -9.61 -12.15 -10.78
CA ARG A 23 -8.55 -11.86 -11.78
C ARG A 23 -7.25 -12.59 -11.44
N GLU A 24 -6.38 -12.83 -12.44
CA GLU A 24 -5.15 -13.67 -12.38
C GLU A 24 -4.10 -13.34 -11.30
N ASP A 25 -4.27 -12.29 -10.49
CA ASP A 25 -3.41 -12.04 -9.32
C ASP A 25 -4.18 -11.59 -8.07
N GLY A 26 -5.52 -11.53 -8.15
CA GLY A 26 -6.45 -11.21 -7.06
C GLY A 26 -6.44 -9.77 -6.53
N LEU A 27 -5.38 -8.98 -6.77
CA LEU A 27 -5.28 -7.58 -6.35
C LEU A 27 -6.27 -6.69 -7.12
N THR A 28 -7.08 -5.91 -6.39
CA THR A 28 -8.22 -5.17 -6.96
C THR A 28 -8.17 -3.66 -6.72
N HIS A 29 -7.40 -3.21 -5.72
CA HIS A 29 -7.30 -1.81 -5.33
C HIS A 29 -5.84 -1.41 -5.14
N ALA A 30 -5.57 -0.10 -5.22
CA ALA A 30 -4.26 0.46 -4.93
C ALA A 30 -4.38 1.80 -4.18
N PHE A 31 -3.49 2.03 -3.21
CA PHE A 31 -3.18 3.35 -2.67
C PHE A 31 -1.82 3.79 -3.23
N VAL A 32 -1.74 5.06 -3.63
CA VAL A 32 -0.50 5.69 -4.10
C VAL A 32 -0.27 6.94 -3.27
N VAL A 33 0.90 7.02 -2.63
CA VAL A 33 1.32 8.15 -1.81
C VAL A 33 2.71 8.59 -2.23
N GLU A 34 2.91 9.89 -2.36
CA GLU A 34 4.22 10.49 -2.64
C GLU A 34 4.78 11.14 -1.38
N PHE A 35 6.03 10.82 -1.05
CA PHE A 35 6.78 11.38 0.06
C PHE A 35 7.96 12.19 -0.45
N GLN A 36 8.29 13.30 0.22
CA GLN A 36 9.43 14.15 -0.14
C GLN A 36 10.78 13.50 0.20
N SER A 37 10.79 12.56 1.15
CA SER A 37 11.99 11.90 1.65
C SER A 37 11.71 10.47 2.13
N GLN A 38 12.77 9.70 2.35
CA GLN A 38 12.67 8.36 2.95
C GLN A 38 12.23 8.43 4.42
N GLU A 39 12.68 9.45 5.13
CA GLU A 39 12.35 9.70 6.52
C GLU A 39 10.85 9.94 6.72
N ASP A 40 10.23 10.74 5.83
CA ASP A 40 8.77 10.99 5.88
C ASP A 40 7.98 9.70 5.64
N ARG A 41 8.40 8.89 4.65
CA ARG A 41 7.79 7.60 4.36
C ARG A 41 7.94 6.63 5.54
N ASP A 42 9.11 6.56 6.14
CA ASP A 42 9.38 5.66 7.27
C ASP A 42 8.64 6.10 8.54
N TYR A 43 8.48 7.40 8.76
CA TYR A 43 7.59 7.91 9.81
C TYR A 43 6.14 7.48 9.56
N TYR A 44 5.60 7.74 8.36
CA TYR A 44 4.23 7.36 8.00
C TYR A 44 3.97 5.87 8.22
N VAL A 45 4.86 5.00 7.71
CA VAL A 45 4.65 3.55 7.77
C VAL A 45 4.85 2.96 9.16
N ARG A 46 5.79 3.50 9.96
CA ARG A 46 6.21 2.84 11.23
C ARG A 46 5.76 3.55 12.50
N GLN A 47 5.51 4.85 12.45
CA GLN A 47 5.39 5.69 13.64
C GLN A 47 4.08 6.47 13.68
N ASP A 48 3.52 6.86 12.54
CA ASP A 48 2.30 7.67 12.50
C ASP A 48 1.11 6.92 13.14
N PRO A 49 0.56 7.43 14.27
CA PRO A 49 -0.55 6.78 14.96
C PRO A 49 -1.82 6.73 14.09
N ALA A 50 -2.03 7.69 13.17
CA ALA A 50 -3.19 7.68 12.29
C ALA A 50 -3.08 6.55 11.25
N HIS A 51 -1.90 6.36 10.66
CA HIS A 51 -1.65 5.25 9.75
C HIS A 51 -1.74 3.91 10.47
N ASN A 52 -1.15 3.78 11.67
CA ASN A 52 -1.21 2.55 12.46
C ASN A 52 -2.66 2.14 12.79
N ALA A 53 -3.49 3.10 13.24
CA ALA A 53 -4.91 2.85 13.51
C ALA A 53 -5.69 2.43 12.25
N PHE A 54 -5.35 3.00 11.09
CA PHE A 54 -5.92 2.59 9.81
C PHE A 54 -5.53 1.17 9.42
N VAL A 55 -4.23 0.83 9.52
CA VAL A 55 -3.70 -0.51 9.22
C VAL A 55 -4.35 -1.56 10.11
N GLU A 56 -4.50 -1.31 11.41
CA GLU A 56 -5.18 -2.22 12.34
C GLU A 56 -6.62 -2.54 11.91
N ASN A 57 -7.37 -1.54 11.42
CA ASN A 57 -8.72 -1.71 10.91
C ASN A 57 -8.76 -2.52 9.59
N VAL A 58 -7.81 -2.22 8.69
CA VAL A 58 -7.80 -2.76 7.33
C VAL A 58 -7.27 -4.19 7.28
N LEU A 59 -6.25 -4.55 8.06
CA LEU A 59 -5.62 -5.88 8.05
C LEU A 59 -6.64 -7.01 8.24
N GLN A 60 -7.65 -6.81 9.08
CA GLN A 60 -8.70 -7.80 9.34
C GLN A 60 -9.60 -8.07 8.12
N LYS A 61 -9.59 -7.17 7.13
CA LYS A 61 -10.44 -7.19 5.93
C LYS A 61 -9.66 -7.57 4.68
N LEU A 62 -8.34 -7.73 4.74
CA LEU A 62 -7.52 -8.07 3.58
C LEU A 62 -7.42 -9.58 3.37
N VAL A 63 -7.29 -9.97 2.10
CA VAL A 63 -6.84 -11.31 1.67
C VAL A 63 -5.33 -11.29 1.46
N GLN A 64 -4.85 -10.25 0.77
CA GLN A 64 -3.44 -10.07 0.43
C GLN A 64 -3.15 -8.59 0.18
N ALA A 65 -1.88 -8.22 0.32
CA ALA A 65 -1.33 -6.93 -0.07
C ALA A 65 0.09 -7.10 -0.63
N ARG A 66 0.47 -6.22 -1.57
CA ARG A 66 1.83 -6.08 -2.11
C ARG A 66 2.21 -4.60 -2.05
N ILE A 67 3.36 -4.32 -1.47
CA ILE A 67 3.85 -2.96 -1.25
C ILE A 67 5.11 -2.77 -2.11
N MET A 68 5.19 -1.64 -2.80
CA MET A 68 6.33 -1.24 -3.61
C MET A 68 6.68 0.21 -3.31
N ASP A 69 7.95 0.45 -3.03
CA ASP A 69 8.53 1.78 -2.94
C ASP A 69 9.48 2.00 -4.11
N PHE A 70 9.39 3.14 -4.78
CA PHE A 70 10.37 3.50 -5.81
C PHE A 70 10.58 5.01 -5.90
N SER A 71 11.75 5.38 -6.41
CA SER A 71 12.07 6.77 -6.76
C SER A 71 11.94 6.96 -8.27
N PRO A 72 11.06 7.86 -8.75
CA PRO A 72 10.89 8.10 -10.17
C PRO A 72 12.21 8.49 -10.85
N GLY A 73 12.54 7.79 -11.94
CA GLY A 73 13.76 8.06 -12.71
C GLY A 73 15.05 7.48 -12.11
N VAL A 74 14.97 6.67 -11.05
CA VAL A 74 16.09 5.89 -10.51
C VAL A 74 15.88 4.43 -10.92
N LEU A 75 16.86 3.86 -11.64
CA LEU A 75 16.87 2.47 -12.12
C LEU A 75 17.53 1.52 -11.12
#